data_AF-A0AAU8S363-F1
#
_entry.id   AF-A0AAU8S363-F1
#
_cell.length_a   1.000
_cell.length_b   1.000
_cell.length_c   1.000
_cell.angle_alpha   90.00
_cell.angle_beta   90.00
_cell.angle_gamma   90.00
#
_symmetry.space_group_name_H-M   'P 1'
#
loop_
_entity.id
_entity.type
_entity.pdbx_description
1 polymer ?
#
loop_
_entity_poly.entity_id
_entity_poly.type
_entity_poly.pdbx_seq_one_letter_code
_entity_poly.pdbx_strand_id
1 'polypeptide(L)'
;MKKLIVIAGLITAFATSVHAQDMDGMDMKKMPASAEGDQGSQAAPTAHAEGTIKALDPQSGKITLAHGSVAELKWPAMTMGFQAEPAQLRGLNVGDKVKFGFRMEGSVAKIVSIQKQ
;
A
#
# COMPACT_ATOMS: atom_id res chain seq x y z
N MET A 1 15.37 -8.57 35.02
CA MET A 1 16.69 -8.79 35.67
C MET A 1 17.55 -9.58 34.68
N LYS A 2 18.73 -9.22 34.20
CA LYS A 2 19.74 -8.20 34.50
C LYS A 2 20.36 -7.80 33.13
N LYS A 3 20.38 -6.51 32.81
CA LYS A 3 21.58 -5.66 32.57
C LYS A 3 22.53 -6.14 31.46
N LEU A 4 22.82 -5.27 30.49
CA LEU A 4 24.18 -4.91 30.08
C LEU A 4 24.13 -3.55 29.33
N ILE A 5 24.92 -2.61 29.83
CA ILE A 5 25.18 -1.26 29.32
C ILE A 5 26.58 -1.29 28.68
N VAL A 6 26.97 -0.15 28.09
CA VAL A 6 28.33 0.30 27.72
C VAL A 6 28.69 -0.14 26.28
N ILE A 7 29.23 0.66 25.34
CA ILE A 7 30.23 1.75 25.39
C ILE A 7 30.08 2.69 24.19
N ALA A 8 30.43 3.96 24.43
CA ALA A 8 30.59 5.08 23.52
C ALA A 8 31.61 4.85 22.39
N GLY A 9 31.33 5.41 21.21
CA GLY A 9 32.27 5.49 20.08
C GLY A 9 32.09 6.81 19.33
N LEU A 10 32.85 7.81 19.75
CA LEU A 10 33.09 9.09 19.10
C LEU A 10 34.00 8.87 17.86
N ILE A 11 34.15 9.93 17.03
CA ILE A 11 35.19 10.18 16.00
C ILE A 11 34.73 9.78 14.57
N THR A 12 34.92 10.50 13.46
CA THR A 12 35.14 11.91 13.06
C THR A 12 34.99 11.88 11.53
N ALA A 13 34.49 12.97 10.95
CA ALA A 13 34.26 13.22 9.53
C ALA A 13 35.46 12.90 8.61
N PHE A 14 35.21 12.51 7.35
CA PHE A 14 36.10 12.82 6.21
C PHE A 14 35.39 12.81 4.84
N ALA A 15 35.70 13.88 4.10
CA ALA A 15 35.80 14.03 2.65
C ALA A 15 34.55 13.99 1.76
N THR A 16 34.18 15.19 1.33
CA THR A 16 33.51 15.53 0.08
C THR A 16 34.23 14.96 -1.14
N SER A 17 33.53 14.20 -1.99
CA SER A 17 33.95 13.97 -3.38
C SER A 17 33.19 14.90 -4.30
N VAL A 18 33.88 15.97 -4.70
CA VAL A 18 33.62 16.74 -5.92
C VAL A 18 33.88 15.81 -7.11
N HIS A 19 32.91 15.66 -8.01
CA HIS A 19 33.18 15.30 -9.39
C HIS A 19 32.54 16.35 -10.28
N ALA A 20 33.40 17.16 -10.88
CA ALA A 20 33.06 18.11 -11.92
C ALA A 20 33.01 17.37 -13.26
N GLN A 21 31.97 17.57 -14.07
CA GLN A 21 32.10 17.65 -15.51
C GLN A 21 31.13 18.71 -16.04
N ASP A 22 31.76 19.79 -16.47
CA ASP A 22 31.25 20.86 -17.31
C ASP A 22 30.67 20.27 -18.61
N MET A 23 29.43 20.64 -18.95
CA MET A 23 28.86 20.37 -20.26
C MET A 23 28.28 21.68 -20.80
N ASP A 24 29.05 22.23 -21.74
CA ASP A 24 28.74 23.26 -22.71
C ASP A 24 27.25 23.46 -23.02
N GLY A 25 26.81 24.72 -22.81
CA GLY A 25 26.01 25.48 -23.77
C GLY A 25 24.86 24.76 -24.48
N MET A 26 23.70 24.70 -23.84
CA MET A 26 22.42 24.60 -24.55
C MET A 26 21.46 25.66 -24.02
N ASP A 27 21.30 26.73 -24.81
CA ASP A 27 20.27 27.76 -24.68
C ASP A 27 18.86 27.17 -24.61
N MET A 28 18.33 26.92 -23.41
CA MET A 28 16.90 26.65 -23.22
C MET A 28 16.13 27.97 -23.12
N LYS A 29 15.95 28.59 -24.29
CA LYS A 29 14.96 29.65 -24.51
C LYS A 29 13.56 29.08 -24.18
N LYS A 30 12.99 29.53 -23.05
CA LYS A 30 11.54 29.56 -22.79
C LYS A 30 10.85 28.20 -22.56
N MET A 31 11.09 27.60 -21.40
CA MET A 31 10.12 26.67 -20.81
C MET A 31 8.90 27.46 -20.30
N PRO A 32 7.66 27.19 -20.76
CA PRO A 32 6.50 27.52 -19.95
C PRO A 32 6.59 26.67 -18.70
N ALA A 33 6.59 27.33 -17.54
CA ALA A 33 6.36 26.68 -16.25
C ALA A 33 5.09 25.84 -16.38
N SER A 34 5.28 24.54 -16.58
CA SER A 34 4.23 23.56 -16.40
C SER A 34 3.90 23.70 -14.93
N ALA A 35 2.74 24.29 -14.66
CA ALA A 35 2.14 24.34 -13.35
C ALA A 35 2.27 22.93 -12.75
N GLU A 36 3.17 22.79 -11.77
CA GLU A 36 3.12 21.70 -10.83
C GLU A 36 1.74 21.80 -10.17
N GLY A 37 0.83 21.02 -10.73
CA GLY A 37 -0.51 20.85 -10.21
C GLY A 37 -0.39 20.42 -8.76
N ASP A 38 -1.00 21.23 -7.90
CA ASP A 38 -1.75 20.81 -6.74
C ASP A 38 -1.72 19.29 -6.53
N GLN A 39 -0.75 18.81 -5.75
CA GLN A 39 -0.76 17.44 -5.22
C GLN A 39 -1.84 17.35 -4.15
N GLY A 40 -3.09 17.52 -4.56
CA GLY A 40 -4.23 17.00 -3.83
C GLY A 40 -4.04 15.50 -3.71
N SER A 41 -3.99 14.99 -2.48
CA SER A 41 -3.87 13.55 -2.18
C SER A 41 -5.02 12.79 -2.82
N GLN A 42 -4.84 12.34 -4.07
CA GLN A 42 -5.84 11.59 -4.80
C GLN A 42 -5.85 10.17 -4.24
N ALA A 43 -6.95 9.78 -3.59
CA ALA A 43 -7.12 8.45 -3.05
C ALA A 43 -6.86 7.38 -4.13
N ALA A 44 -6.19 6.29 -3.75
CA ALA A 44 -5.90 5.19 -4.67
C ALA A 44 -7.20 4.65 -5.32
N PRO A 45 -7.16 4.24 -6.60
CA PRO A 45 -8.32 3.70 -7.27
C PRO A 45 -8.83 2.44 -6.57
N THR A 46 -10.15 2.26 -6.54
CA THR A 46 -10.78 1.05 -6.00
C THR A 46 -10.74 -0.07 -7.03
N ALA A 47 -10.28 -1.25 -6.62
CA ALA A 47 -10.35 -2.50 -7.37
C ALA A 47 -11.47 -3.40 -6.83
N HIS A 48 -12.05 -4.24 -7.68
CA HIS A 48 -13.18 -5.09 -7.32
C HIS A 48 -12.89 -6.57 -7.52
N ALA A 49 -13.46 -7.39 -6.64
CA ALA A 49 -13.31 -8.82 -6.70
C ALA A 49 -14.53 -9.55 -6.12
N GLU A 50 -14.68 -10.80 -6.54
CA GLU A 50 -15.54 -11.77 -5.87
C GLU A 50 -14.68 -12.82 -5.20
N GLY A 51 -15.16 -13.42 -4.12
CA GLY A 51 -14.38 -14.44 -3.42
C GLY A 51 -15.16 -15.20 -2.36
N THR A 52 -14.44 -16.09 -1.68
CA THR A 52 -14.97 -16.84 -0.54
C THR A 52 -14.13 -16.55 0.70
N ILE A 53 -14.80 -16.30 1.82
CA ILE A 53 -14.15 -16.05 3.11
C ILE A 53 -13.47 -17.35 3.58
N LYS A 54 -12.16 -17.27 3.81
CA LYS A 54 -11.34 -18.39 4.32
C LYS A 54 -11.03 -18.25 5.81
N ALA A 55 -10.88 -17.03 6.30
CA ALA A 55 -10.68 -16.75 7.73
C ALA A 55 -11.14 -15.32 8.07
N LEU A 56 -11.57 -15.13 9.32
CA LEU A 56 -11.95 -13.83 9.87
C LEU A 56 -11.25 -13.62 11.21
N ASP A 57 -10.67 -12.43 11.38
CA ASP A 57 -10.21 -11.92 12.66
C ASP A 57 -10.77 -10.49 12.84
N PRO A 58 -11.99 -10.36 13.39
CA PRO A 58 -12.62 -9.07 13.59
C PRO A 58 -11.90 -8.17 14.60
N GLN A 59 -11.07 -8.74 15.49
CA GLN A 59 -10.34 -7.94 16.48
C GLN A 59 -9.17 -7.19 15.85
N SER A 60 -8.43 -7.84 14.95
CA SER A 60 -7.36 -7.19 14.18
C SER A 60 -7.84 -6.53 12.88
N GLY A 61 -9.12 -6.70 12.52
CA GLY A 61 -9.69 -6.22 11.27
C GLY A 61 -9.14 -6.96 10.04
N LYS A 62 -8.68 -8.20 10.21
CA LYS A 62 -8.12 -8.99 9.11
C LYS A 62 -9.14 -9.98 8.58
N ILE A 63 -9.29 -10.04 7.27
CA ILE A 63 -10.07 -11.05 6.56
C ILE A 63 -9.19 -11.74 5.53
N THR A 64 -9.27 -13.06 5.43
CA THR A 64 -8.57 -13.83 4.38
C THR A 64 -9.59 -14.30 3.35
N LEU A 65 -9.38 -13.94 2.09
CA LEU A 65 -10.30 -14.22 0.98
C LEU A 65 -9.58 -15.05 -0.07
N ALA A 66 -10.22 -16.14 -0.50
CA ALA A 66 -9.91 -16.77 -1.78
C ALA A 66 -10.67 -15.98 -2.86
N HIS A 67 -9.98 -15.00 -3.45
CA HIS A 67 -10.58 -14.09 -4.43
C HIS A 67 -10.36 -14.59 -5.86
N GLY A 68 -11.28 -14.25 -6.74
CA GLY A 68 -11.14 -14.44 -8.19
C GLY A 68 -10.14 -13.47 -8.80
N SER A 69 -10.02 -13.45 -10.12
CA SER A 69 -9.16 -12.50 -10.81
C SER A 69 -9.57 -11.05 -10.55
N VAL A 70 -8.60 -10.17 -10.35
CA VAL A 70 -8.81 -8.72 -10.20
C VAL A 70 -8.26 -8.03 -11.44
N ALA A 71 -9.14 -7.59 -12.33
CA ALA A 71 -8.75 -7.07 -13.64
C ALA A 71 -7.96 -5.76 -13.51
N GLU A 72 -8.38 -4.88 -12.60
CA GLU A 72 -7.79 -3.55 -12.36
C GLU A 72 -6.33 -3.62 -11.90
N LEU A 73 -5.95 -4.72 -11.23
CA LEU A 73 -4.58 -4.96 -10.74
C LEU A 73 -3.85 -6.07 -11.50
N LYS A 74 -4.51 -6.70 -12.49
CA LYS A 74 -4.03 -7.90 -13.21
C LYS A 74 -3.62 -9.04 -12.27
N TRP A 75 -4.31 -9.18 -11.14
CA TRP A 75 -4.04 -10.27 -10.20
C TRP A 75 -4.79 -11.53 -10.63
N PRO A 76 -4.15 -12.70 -10.60
CA PRO A 76 -4.85 -13.97 -10.78
C PRO A 76 -5.74 -14.26 -9.56
N ALA A 77 -6.56 -15.31 -9.67
CA ALA A 77 -7.26 -15.84 -8.50
C ALA A 77 -6.24 -16.37 -7.48
N MET A 78 -6.35 -15.93 -6.23
CA MET A 78 -5.44 -16.35 -5.15
C MET A 78 -6.10 -16.19 -3.78
N THR A 79 -5.45 -16.73 -2.75
CA THR A 79 -5.89 -16.57 -1.36
C THR A 79 -4.95 -15.64 -0.64
N MET A 80 -5.45 -14.51 -0.15
CA MET A 80 -4.64 -13.54 0.61
C MET A 80 -5.44 -12.78 1.66
N GLY A 81 -4.71 -12.06 2.52
CA GLY A 81 -5.26 -11.23 3.57
C GLY A 81 -5.60 -9.82 3.08
N PHE A 82 -6.72 -9.30 3.54
CA PHE A 82 -7.17 -7.92 3.36
C PHE A 82 -7.43 -7.32 4.74
N GLN A 83 -7.19 -6.02 4.86
CA GLN A 83 -7.59 -5.23 6.01
C GLN A 83 -9.03 -4.76 5.81
N ALA A 84 -9.83 -4.78 6.86
CA ALA A 84 -11.20 -4.29 6.88
C ALA A 84 -11.48 -3.64 8.24
N GLU A 85 -12.49 -2.79 8.27
CA GLU A 85 -13.03 -2.29 9.53
C GLU A 85 -13.82 -3.41 10.23
N PRO A 86 -13.74 -3.56 11.57
CA PRO A 86 -14.50 -4.58 12.28
C PRO A 86 -16.01 -4.54 12.01
N ALA A 87 -16.56 -3.34 11.74
CA ALA A 87 -17.97 -3.16 11.40
C ALA A 87 -18.34 -3.80 10.06
N GLN A 88 -17.45 -3.79 9.06
CA GLN A 88 -17.66 -4.41 7.75
C GLN A 88 -17.69 -5.95 7.82
N LEU A 89 -17.10 -6.53 8.87
CA LEU A 89 -17.01 -7.98 9.06
C LEU A 89 -18.21 -8.57 9.82
N ARG A 90 -19.10 -7.72 10.34
CA ARG A 90 -20.27 -8.17 11.13
C ARG A 90 -21.23 -8.98 10.26
N GLY A 91 -21.65 -10.14 10.76
CA GLY A 91 -22.61 -11.01 10.07
C GLY A 91 -22.02 -11.84 8.93
N LEU A 92 -20.73 -11.69 8.64
CA LEU A 92 -20.00 -12.55 7.70
C LEU A 92 -19.41 -13.76 8.42
N ASN A 93 -19.34 -14.89 7.71
CA ASN A 93 -18.82 -16.15 8.24
C ASN A 93 -17.82 -16.77 7.26
N VAL A 94 -16.94 -17.63 7.79
CA VAL A 94 -16.08 -18.46 6.94
C VAL A 94 -16.94 -19.33 6.02
N GLY A 95 -16.59 -19.37 4.73
CA GLY A 95 -17.35 -20.06 3.70
C GLY A 95 -18.34 -19.16 2.94
N ASP A 96 -18.65 -17.96 3.43
CA ASP A 96 -19.52 -17.04 2.70
C ASP A 96 -18.88 -16.59 1.38
N LYS A 97 -19.69 -16.53 0.33
CA LYS A 97 -19.33 -15.88 -0.93
C LYS A 97 -19.61 -14.38 -0.80
N VAL A 98 -18.68 -13.57 -1.30
CA VAL A 98 -18.75 -12.12 -1.18
C VAL A 98 -18.36 -11.42 -2.48
N LYS A 99 -18.98 -10.27 -2.72
CA LYS A 99 -18.51 -9.22 -3.63
C LYS A 99 -17.87 -8.12 -2.79
N PHE A 100 -16.68 -7.66 -3.15
CA PHE A 100 -15.98 -6.65 -2.37
C PHE A 100 -15.15 -5.72 -3.24
N GLY A 101 -15.02 -4.47 -2.78
CA GLY A 101 -14.12 -3.46 -3.32
C GLY A 101 -13.01 -3.15 -2.32
N PHE A 102 -11.80 -2.94 -2.80
CA PHE A 102 -10.64 -2.62 -1.96
C PHE A 102 -9.72 -1.60 -2.63
N ARG A 103 -8.87 -0.95 -1.84
CA ARG A 103 -7.83 -0.04 -2.29
C ARG A 103 -6.48 -0.50 -1.77
N MET A 104 -5.42 -0.18 -2.51
CA MET A 104 -4.05 -0.41 -2.06
C MET A 104 -3.58 0.81 -1.25
N GLU A 105 -3.22 0.58 0.01
CA GLU A 105 -2.54 1.53 0.89
C GLU A 105 -1.08 1.03 1.06
N GLY A 106 -0.19 1.45 0.17
CA GLY A 106 1.15 0.86 0.04
C GLY A 106 1.04 -0.62 -0.34
N SER A 107 1.53 -1.49 0.54
CA SER A 107 1.47 -2.96 0.35
C SER A 107 0.22 -3.60 0.99
N VAL A 108 -0.67 -2.81 1.59
CA VAL A 108 -1.87 -3.31 2.29
C VAL A 108 -3.09 -3.17 1.39
N ALA A 109 -3.82 -4.27 1.17
CA ALA A 109 -5.11 -4.25 0.48
C ALA A 109 -6.23 -4.03 1.51
N LYS A 110 -6.89 -2.87 1.47
CA LYS A 110 -7.92 -2.46 2.43
C LYS A 110 -9.30 -2.45 1.80
N ILE A 111 -10.23 -3.19 2.38
CA ILE A 111 -11.63 -3.27 1.97
C ILE A 111 -12.33 -1.95 2.24
N VAL A 112 -12.96 -1.41 1.20
CA VAL A 112 -13.82 -0.22 1.27
C VAL A 112 -15.30 -0.58 1.17
N SER A 113 -15.64 -1.73 0.59
CA SER A 113 -17.00 -2.27 0.56
C SER A 113 -16.96 -3.80 0.51
N ILE A 114 -17.88 -4.46 1.22
CA ILE A 114 -18.03 -5.91 1.19
C ILE A 114 -19.50 -6.28 1.39
N GLN A 115 -20.00 -7.19 0.58
CA GLN A 115 -21.36 -7.69 0.64
C GLN A 115 -21.39 -9.20 0.42
N LYS A 116 -22.14 -9.90 1.27
CA LYS A 116 -22.45 -11.32 1.10
C LYS A 116 -23.32 -11.52 -0.14
N GLN A 117 -23.00 -12.54 -0.93
CA GLN A 117 -23.79 -13.00 -2.08
C GLN A 117 -24.92 -13.93 -1.65
#